data_AF-A0A8H5BDV6-F1
#
_entry.id   AF-A0A8H5BDV6-F1
#
_cell.length_a   1.000
_cell.length_b   1.000
_cell.length_c   1.000
_cell.angle_alpha   90.00
_cell.angle_beta   90.00
_cell.angle_gamma   90.00
#
_symmetry.space_group_name_H-M   'P 1'
#
loop_
_entity.id
_entity.type
_entity.pdbx_description
1 polymer ?
#
loop_
_entity_poly.entity_id
_entity_poly.type
_entity_poly.pdbx_seq_one_letter_code
_entity_poly.pdbx_strand_id
1 'polypeptide(L)'
;MSDSDDEYCHESPAHVAESWKDRLQVPCLLAQREIPCLVFGEDALSLVFHVPTVLFSLHILVADKHVGQAVEAITRSSFPYKINTDHLIPNYNDPIIVDPDQTKAYPNSIHLRNTNEPADKHQSSQIIIHPETHFNFIIDDYKLSTSVFMFPEALFPESVRLPQRAAMVDSIIDSLLDPNSGVVTIVGSRELRRWLAYIIVYGICRDSKIVVAEQLHPDTQELINAVKVENRPFLEAWKYSAGKWESC
;
A
#
# COMPACT_ATOMS: atom_id res chain seq x y z
N MET A 1 36.09 3.61 25.94
CA MET A 1 34.71 3.55 26.45
C MET A 1 34.08 4.86 26.03
N SER A 2 33.46 4.86 24.86
CA SER A 2 32.65 5.96 24.34
C SER A 2 31.23 5.42 24.29
N ASP A 3 30.41 5.87 25.23
CA ASP A 3 28.97 5.66 25.23
C ASP A 3 28.42 6.36 23.97
N SER A 4 28.08 5.56 22.97
CA SER A 4 27.18 5.97 21.90
C SER A 4 25.77 5.80 22.43
N ASP A 5 25.21 6.88 22.96
CA ASP A 5 23.79 7.01 23.23
C ASP A 5 23.05 6.91 21.89
N ASP A 6 22.63 5.69 21.54
CA ASP A 6 21.60 5.44 20.53
C ASP A 6 20.27 6.00 21.05
N GLU A 7 20.12 7.32 20.91
CA GLU A 7 18.87 8.04 21.15
C GLU A 7 17.87 7.61 20.07
N TYR A 8 17.18 6.50 20.35
CA TYR A 8 16.02 6.03 19.60
C TYR A 8 14.92 7.09 19.74
N CYS A 9 14.95 8.10 18.86
CA CYS A 9 13.99 9.18 18.83
C CYS A 9 12.60 8.59 18.57
N HIS A 10 11.82 8.42 19.64
CA HIS A 10 10.38 8.27 19.53
C HIS A 10 9.83 9.57 18.91
N GLU A 11 9.56 9.56 17.61
CA GLU A 11 8.91 10.69 16.94
C GLU A 11 7.62 11.04 17.69
N SER A 12 7.47 12.31 18.07
CA SER A 12 6.28 12.79 18.75
C SER A 12 5.03 12.47 17.90
N PRO A 13 3.89 12.08 18.50
CA PRO A 13 2.64 11.83 17.77
C PRO A 13 2.24 12.96 16.81
N ALA A 14 2.56 14.21 17.16
CA ALA A 14 2.33 15.37 16.30
C ALA A 14 3.18 15.35 15.01
N HIS A 15 4.44 14.90 15.09
CA HIS A 15 5.33 14.79 13.93
C HIS A 15 4.88 13.68 12.98
N VAL A 16 4.37 12.57 13.55
CA VAL A 16 3.76 11.49 12.78
C VAL A 16 2.49 11.98 12.07
N ALA A 17 1.65 12.77 12.74
CA ALA A 17 0.44 13.34 12.16
C ALA A 17 0.73 14.35 11.03
N GLU A 18 1.74 15.22 11.19
CA GLU A 18 2.20 16.13 10.14
C GLU A 18 2.76 15.38 8.92
N SER A 19 3.54 14.32 9.15
CA SER A 19 4.08 13.47 8.08
C SER A 19 2.97 12.84 7.23
N TRP A 20 1.92 12.32 7.86
CA TRP A 20 0.77 11.77 7.15
C TRP A 20 -0.04 12.83 6.43
N LYS A 21 -0.10 14.05 6.99
CA LYS A 21 -0.82 15.16 6.37
C LYS A 21 -0.25 15.47 5.00
N ASP A 22 1.06 15.57 4.90
CA ASP A 22 1.74 15.87 3.63
C ASP A 22 1.67 14.70 2.65
N ARG A 23 1.77 13.48 3.15
CA ARG A 23 1.72 12.28 2.32
C ARG A 23 0.33 12.04 1.72
N LEU A 24 -0.74 12.39 2.43
CA LEU A 24 -2.12 12.19 1.98
C LEU A 24 -2.73 13.40 1.24
N GLN A 25 -1.96 14.45 0.94
CA GLN A 25 -2.45 15.64 0.23
C GLN A 25 -3.05 15.31 -1.15
N VAL A 26 -2.43 14.38 -1.89
CA VAL A 26 -2.91 13.98 -3.22
C VAL A 26 -4.23 13.19 -3.14
N PRO A 27 -4.35 12.15 -2.31
CA PRO A 27 -5.65 11.52 -2.05
C PRO A 27 -6.73 12.52 -1.60
N CYS A 28 -6.38 13.49 -0.75
CA CYS A 28 -7.31 14.55 -0.34
C CYS A 28 -7.78 15.39 -1.53
N LEU A 29 -6.88 15.79 -2.43
CA LEU A 29 -7.24 16.54 -3.65
C LEU A 29 -8.20 15.74 -4.53
N LEU A 30 -7.94 14.45 -4.76
CA LEU A 30 -8.80 13.59 -5.56
C LEU A 30 -10.18 13.49 -4.94
N ALA A 31 -10.24 13.27 -3.63
CA ALA A 31 -11.48 13.18 -2.88
C ALA A 31 -12.28 14.50 -2.89
N GLN A 32 -11.62 15.66 -2.80
CA GLN A 32 -12.24 16.98 -2.94
C GLN A 32 -12.82 17.24 -4.33
N ARG A 33 -12.30 16.56 -5.36
CA ARG A 33 -12.81 16.62 -6.73
C ARG A 33 -13.80 15.51 -7.04
N GLU A 34 -14.27 14.79 -6.01
CA GLU A 34 -15.22 13.68 -6.14
C GLU A 34 -14.70 12.57 -7.06
N ILE A 35 -13.38 12.40 -7.15
CA ILE A 35 -12.75 11.32 -7.91
C ILE A 35 -12.62 10.12 -6.99
N PRO A 36 -13.33 9.00 -7.23
CA PRO A 36 -13.25 7.83 -6.37
C PRO A 36 -11.84 7.25 -6.38
N CYS A 37 -11.16 7.34 -5.24
CA CYS A 37 -9.84 6.77 -5.05
C CYS A 37 -9.72 6.06 -3.70
N LEU A 38 -8.68 5.24 -3.59
CA LEU A 38 -8.33 4.48 -2.40
C LEU A 38 -6.80 4.44 -2.26
N VAL A 39 -6.29 4.80 -1.09
CA VAL A 39 -4.86 4.69 -0.77
C VAL A 39 -4.52 3.22 -0.55
N PHE A 40 -3.43 2.74 -1.16
CA PHE A 40 -3.06 1.32 -1.16
C PHE A 40 -1.56 1.12 -0.93
N GLY A 41 -1.09 -0.13 -1.00
CA GLY A 41 0.32 -0.47 -0.85
C GLY A 41 0.86 -0.13 0.55
N GLU A 42 2.09 0.39 0.62
CA GLU A 42 2.81 0.60 1.88
C GLU A 42 2.15 1.62 2.81
N ASP A 43 1.51 2.66 2.26
CA ASP A 43 0.71 3.62 3.01
C ASP A 43 -0.46 2.93 3.72
N ALA A 44 -1.20 2.10 3.00
CA ALA A 44 -2.30 1.33 3.57
C ALA A 44 -1.79 0.31 4.60
N LEU A 45 -0.64 -0.33 4.37
CA LEU A 45 -0.02 -1.21 5.37
C LEU A 45 0.30 -0.45 6.67
N SER A 46 0.87 0.74 6.57
CA SER A 46 1.22 1.53 7.74
C SER A 46 -0.01 2.04 8.50
N LEU A 47 -1.01 2.53 7.77
CA LEU A 47 -2.20 3.14 8.36
C LEU A 47 -3.19 2.09 8.91
N VAL A 48 -3.41 0.99 8.18
CA VAL A 48 -4.44 -0.01 8.50
C VAL A 48 -3.88 -1.15 9.36
N PHE A 49 -2.63 -1.57 9.10
CA PHE A 49 -1.98 -2.69 9.79
C PHE A 49 -0.90 -2.25 10.79
N HIS A 50 -0.64 -0.95 10.93
CA HIS A 50 0.41 -0.42 11.81
C HIS A 50 1.79 -1.03 11.55
N VAL A 51 2.07 -1.32 10.27
CA VAL A 51 3.36 -1.83 9.82
C VAL A 51 4.37 -0.68 9.79
N PRO A 52 5.55 -0.83 10.42
CA PRO A 52 6.65 0.11 10.25
C PRO A 52 7.29 -0.11 8.88
N THR A 53 6.73 0.51 7.84
CA THR A 53 7.27 0.46 6.47
C THR A 53 8.17 1.66 6.20
N VAL A 54 9.17 1.47 5.34
CA VAL A 54 9.85 2.60 4.70
C VAL A 54 8.95 3.04 3.56
N LEU A 55 8.33 4.19 3.72
CA LEU A 55 7.25 4.65 2.85
C LEU A 55 7.82 5.20 1.52
N PHE A 56 7.99 4.37 0.50
CA PHE A 56 8.63 4.78 -0.76
C PHE A 56 7.65 5.55 -1.67
N SER A 57 6.91 4.83 -2.50
CA SER A 57 5.94 5.41 -3.44
C SER A 57 4.55 5.47 -2.82
N LEU A 58 3.78 6.49 -3.18
CA LEU A 58 2.36 6.55 -2.85
C LEU A 58 1.56 5.79 -3.92
N HIS A 59 0.92 4.69 -3.52
CA HIS A 59 0.07 3.89 -4.39
C HIS A 59 -1.39 4.31 -4.20
N ILE A 60 -2.06 4.68 -5.30
CA ILE A 60 -3.47 5.09 -5.29
C ILE A 60 -4.24 4.25 -6.31
N LEU A 61 -5.26 3.54 -5.85
CA LEU A 61 -6.23 2.90 -6.73
C LEU A 61 -7.28 3.93 -7.12
N VAL A 62 -7.65 3.95 -8.39
CA VAL A 62 -8.69 4.82 -8.95
C VAL A 62 -9.59 3.96 -9.83
N ALA A 63 -10.90 4.20 -9.79
CA ALA A 63 -11.83 3.47 -10.63
C ALA A 63 -11.42 3.66 -12.10
N ASP A 64 -11.44 2.60 -12.91
CA ASP A 64 -10.77 2.56 -14.22
C ASP A 64 -11.14 3.75 -15.13
N LYS A 65 -12.44 4.10 -15.15
CA LYS A 65 -13.00 5.23 -15.90
C LYS A 65 -12.47 6.62 -15.48
N HIS A 66 -11.91 6.73 -14.28
CA HIS A 66 -11.46 7.98 -13.67
C HIS A 66 -9.92 8.13 -13.62
N VAL A 67 -9.15 7.12 -14.05
CA VAL A 67 -7.67 7.16 -14.00
C VAL A 67 -7.11 8.40 -14.71
N GLY A 68 -7.59 8.71 -15.92
CA GLY A 68 -7.15 9.90 -16.66
C GLY A 68 -7.49 11.21 -15.93
N GLN A 69 -8.68 11.28 -15.33
CA GLN A 69 -9.13 12.46 -14.56
C GLN A 69 -8.29 12.65 -13.30
N ALA A 70 -7.91 11.57 -12.60
CA ALA A 70 -7.05 11.63 -11.43
C ALA A 70 -5.66 12.17 -11.79
N VAL A 71 -5.05 11.66 -12.87
CA VAL A 71 -3.75 12.13 -13.35
C VAL A 71 -3.80 13.59 -13.77
N GLU A 72 -4.82 13.99 -14.51
CA GLU A 72 -5.02 15.39 -14.89
C GLU A 72 -5.19 16.29 -13.65
N ALA A 73 -5.97 15.84 -12.67
CA ALA A 73 -6.19 16.60 -11.45
C ALA A 73 -4.90 16.87 -10.68
N ILE A 74 -4.05 15.85 -10.55
CA ILE A 74 -2.76 15.96 -9.86
C ILE A 74 -1.80 16.86 -10.65
N THR A 75 -1.64 16.60 -11.94
CA THR A 75 -0.64 17.29 -12.78
C THR A 75 -0.98 18.75 -13.10
N ARG A 76 -2.27 19.13 -13.05
CA ARG A 76 -2.73 20.53 -13.20
C ARG A 76 -2.86 21.27 -11.87
N SER A 77 -2.62 20.60 -10.75
CA SER A 77 -2.64 21.24 -9.43
C SER A 77 -1.33 21.98 -9.14
N SER A 78 -1.23 22.57 -7.94
CA SER A 78 0.02 23.16 -7.44
C SER A 78 1.03 22.13 -6.95
N PHE A 79 0.70 20.83 -6.96
CA PHE A 79 1.63 19.80 -6.51
C PHE A 79 2.80 19.62 -7.50
N PRO A 80 4.01 19.28 -7.00
CA PRO A 80 5.20 19.15 -7.82
C PRO A 80 5.26 17.79 -8.54
N TYR A 81 4.18 17.32 -9.17
CA TYR A 81 4.14 16.01 -9.83
C TYR A 81 3.89 16.14 -11.33
N LYS A 82 4.68 15.40 -12.12
CA LYS A 82 4.52 15.28 -13.56
C LYS A 82 4.50 13.82 -13.99
N ILE A 83 3.82 13.53 -15.10
CA ILE A 83 3.85 12.18 -15.70
C ILE A 83 5.29 11.80 -15.97
N ASN A 84 5.69 10.65 -15.45
CA ASN A 84 6.99 10.08 -15.74
C ASN A 84 6.96 9.42 -17.12
N THR A 85 7.60 10.08 -18.08
CA THR A 85 7.75 9.60 -19.47
C THR A 85 8.96 8.71 -19.65
N ASP A 86 9.78 8.52 -18.61
CA ASP A 86 10.98 7.71 -18.70
C ASP A 86 10.59 6.23 -18.87
N HIS A 87 11.32 5.54 -19.76
CA HIS A 87 11.13 4.11 -19.98
C HIS A 87 11.59 3.28 -18.77
N LEU A 88 12.58 3.78 -18.04
CA LEU A 88 13.17 3.14 -16.87
C LEU A 88 12.83 3.93 -15.61
N ILE A 89 12.02 3.33 -14.77
CA ILE A 89 11.58 3.82 -13.46
C ILE A 89 12.29 2.96 -12.41
N PRO A 90 13.21 3.55 -11.61
CA PRO A 90 13.96 2.80 -10.60
C PRO A 90 13.03 1.96 -9.72
N ASN A 91 13.39 0.69 -9.49
CA ASN A 91 12.64 -0.30 -8.71
C ASN A 91 11.28 -0.74 -9.27
N TYR A 92 10.79 -0.14 -10.36
CA TYR A 92 9.49 -0.46 -10.97
C TYR A 92 9.61 -0.98 -12.41
N ASN A 93 10.80 -1.46 -12.78
CA ASN A 93 10.98 -2.18 -14.03
C ASN A 93 11.40 -3.63 -13.80
N ASP A 94 10.73 -4.53 -14.51
CA ASP A 94 11.15 -5.90 -14.69
C ASP A 94 12.48 -5.97 -15.46
N PRO A 95 13.30 -7.00 -15.18
CA PRO A 95 14.47 -7.26 -15.99
C PRO A 95 14.04 -7.47 -17.45
N ILE A 96 14.83 -6.91 -18.38
CA ILE A 96 14.61 -6.85 -19.86
C ILE A 96 14.28 -8.21 -20.50
N ILE A 97 14.51 -9.32 -19.78
CA ILE A 97 14.26 -10.70 -20.20
C ILE A 97 12.78 -10.96 -20.51
N VAL A 98 11.84 -10.21 -19.91
CA VAL A 98 10.40 -10.53 -19.97
C VAL A 98 9.70 -9.91 -21.20
N ASP A 99 10.06 -8.70 -21.59
CA ASP A 99 9.70 -8.01 -22.85
C ASP A 99 10.39 -6.63 -22.84
N PRO A 100 11.25 -6.29 -23.82
CA PRO A 100 11.90 -4.98 -23.86
C PRO A 100 10.90 -3.81 -24.00
N ASP A 101 9.71 -4.05 -24.58
CA ASP A 101 8.68 -3.03 -24.79
C ASP A 101 7.71 -2.91 -23.58
N GLN A 102 7.72 -3.90 -22.67
CA GLN A 102 6.87 -3.93 -21.46
C GLN A 102 7.67 -4.18 -20.19
N THR A 103 8.68 -3.36 -19.96
CA THR A 103 9.52 -3.50 -18.77
C THR A 103 8.88 -2.97 -17.49
N LYS A 104 7.70 -2.34 -17.50
CA LYS A 104 7.13 -1.74 -16.27
C LYS A 104 6.45 -2.81 -15.39
N ALA A 105 6.69 -2.74 -14.08
CA ALA A 105 6.05 -3.60 -13.08
C ALA A 105 4.51 -3.50 -13.10
N TYR A 106 3.99 -2.31 -13.42
CA TYR A 106 2.57 -2.01 -13.48
C TYR A 106 2.21 -1.40 -14.86
N PRO A 107 2.07 -2.23 -15.90
CA PRO A 107 2.00 -1.73 -17.29
C PRO A 107 0.80 -0.82 -17.56
N ASN A 108 -0.33 -1.06 -16.89
CA ASN A 108 -1.55 -0.26 -17.04
C ASN A 108 -1.63 0.94 -16.08
N SER A 109 -0.59 1.18 -15.28
CA SER A 109 -0.58 2.23 -14.27
C SER A 109 0.19 3.47 -14.74
N ILE A 110 -0.19 4.63 -14.22
CA ILE A 110 0.44 5.89 -14.56
C ILE A 110 1.35 6.31 -13.41
N HIS A 111 2.63 6.46 -13.72
CA HIS A 111 3.65 6.89 -12.77
C HIS A 111 3.82 8.39 -12.85
N LEU A 112 3.74 9.07 -11.72
CA LEU A 112 3.99 10.50 -11.57
C LEU A 112 5.26 10.68 -10.72
N ARG A 113 6.24 11.42 -11.22
CA ARG A 113 7.47 11.71 -10.49
C ARG A 113 7.38 13.08 -9.81
N ASN A 114 7.92 13.19 -8.61
CA ASN A 114 8.12 14.48 -7.95
C ASN A 114 9.18 15.27 -8.72
N THR A 115 8.94 16.56 -8.95
CA THR A 115 9.85 17.47 -9.66
C THR A 115 10.71 18.31 -8.72
N ASN A 116 10.45 18.28 -7.42
CA ASN A 116 11.30 18.92 -6.44
C ASN A 116 12.53 18.04 -6.19
N GLU A 117 13.72 18.62 -6.27
CA GLU A 117 14.98 17.95 -5.95
C GLU A 117 15.73 18.74 -4.85
N PRO A 118 15.92 18.17 -3.65
CA PRO A 118 15.32 16.92 -3.16
C PRO A 118 13.81 17.07 -2.92
N ALA A 119 13.08 15.95 -2.94
CA ALA A 119 11.71 15.93 -2.47
C ALA A 119 11.67 16.31 -0.98
N ASP A 120 10.56 16.92 -0.55
CA ASP A 120 10.29 17.10 0.88
C ASP A 120 10.32 15.74 1.58
N LYS A 121 10.87 15.67 2.80
CA LYS A 121 11.03 14.44 3.60
C LYS A 121 9.71 13.67 3.71
N HIS A 122 8.58 14.38 3.76
CA HIS A 122 7.25 13.79 3.97
C HIS A 122 6.47 13.57 2.67
N GLN A 123 6.93 14.12 1.54
CA GLN A 123 6.31 13.90 0.24
C GLN A 123 6.87 12.64 -0.41
N SER A 124 5.99 11.86 -1.04
CA SER A 124 6.47 10.74 -1.83
C SER A 124 7.24 11.24 -3.06
N SER A 125 8.37 10.60 -3.34
CA SER A 125 9.16 10.84 -4.55
C SER A 125 8.43 10.42 -5.83
N GLN A 126 7.46 9.51 -5.70
CA GLN A 126 6.69 8.99 -6.81
C GLN A 126 5.27 8.62 -6.40
N ILE A 127 4.29 8.98 -7.23
CA ILE A 127 2.90 8.55 -7.08
C ILE A 127 2.60 7.58 -8.22
N ILE A 128 1.99 6.45 -7.90
CA ILE A 128 1.56 5.47 -8.90
C ILE A 128 0.03 5.39 -8.84
N ILE A 129 -0.60 5.80 -9.94
CA ILE A 129 -2.05 5.73 -10.12
C ILE A 129 -2.37 4.42 -10.83
N HIS A 130 -3.08 3.56 -10.13
CA HIS A 130 -3.47 2.24 -10.62
C HIS A 130 -4.96 2.22 -10.98
N PRO A 131 -5.36 1.62 -12.11
CA PRO A 131 -6.74 1.21 -12.31
C PRO A 131 -7.11 0.17 -11.25
N GLU A 132 -8.36 0.22 -10.76
CA GLU A 132 -8.86 -0.66 -9.70
C GLU A 132 -8.80 -2.13 -10.09
N THR A 133 -9.03 -2.41 -11.39
CA THR A 133 -8.95 -3.76 -11.96
C THR A 133 -7.57 -4.38 -11.77
N HIS A 134 -6.50 -3.58 -11.75
CA HIS A 134 -5.14 -4.09 -11.54
C HIS A 134 -4.99 -4.85 -10.21
N PHE A 135 -5.72 -4.41 -9.18
CA PHE A 135 -5.65 -4.97 -7.84
C PHE A 135 -6.88 -5.81 -7.46
N ASN A 136 -7.72 -6.23 -8.43
CA ASN A 136 -8.94 -6.98 -8.13
C ASN A 136 -9.82 -6.31 -7.03
N PHE A 137 -9.81 -4.98 -6.99
CA PHE A 137 -10.48 -4.20 -5.94
C PHE A 137 -11.61 -3.37 -6.54
N ILE A 138 -12.78 -3.34 -5.89
CA ILE A 138 -13.93 -2.54 -6.33
C ILE A 138 -14.00 -1.29 -5.47
N ILE A 139 -13.56 -0.15 -5.99
CA ILE A 139 -13.47 1.12 -5.26
C ILE A 139 -14.85 1.69 -4.93
N ASP A 140 -15.86 1.40 -5.75
CA ASP A 140 -17.23 1.85 -5.53
C ASP A 140 -17.96 1.04 -4.43
N ASP A 141 -17.41 -0.11 -3.99
CA ASP A 141 -17.94 -0.84 -2.84
C ASP A 141 -17.37 -0.29 -1.52
N TYR A 142 -18.10 0.64 -0.93
CA TYR A 142 -17.71 1.30 0.32
C TYR A 142 -17.55 0.31 1.49
N LYS A 143 -18.18 -0.86 1.45
CA LYS A 143 -18.03 -1.89 2.50
C LYS A 143 -16.63 -2.48 2.53
N LEU A 144 -15.87 -2.37 1.45
CA LEU A 144 -14.48 -2.84 1.37
C LEU A 144 -13.49 -1.78 1.86
N SER A 145 -13.97 -0.59 2.21
CA SER A 145 -13.15 0.56 2.59
C SER A 145 -13.44 1.06 4.00
N THR A 146 -12.49 1.83 4.53
CA THR A 146 -12.60 2.57 5.79
C THR A 146 -12.01 3.97 5.62
N SER A 147 -12.50 4.94 6.38
CA SER A 147 -11.98 6.32 6.37
C SER A 147 -10.74 6.47 7.24
N VAL A 148 -9.86 7.44 6.93
CA VAL A 148 -8.62 7.75 7.69
C VAL A 148 -8.89 8.40 9.06
N PHE A 149 -10.07 8.23 9.67
CA PHE A 149 -10.45 8.84 10.96
C PHE A 149 -9.59 8.36 12.16
N MET A 150 -8.55 7.56 11.94
CA MET A 150 -7.64 7.06 12.98
C MET A 150 -6.74 8.13 13.61
N PHE A 151 -6.72 9.36 13.08
CA PHE A 151 -5.96 10.48 13.66
C PHE A 151 -6.90 11.62 14.07
N PRO A 152 -7.35 11.67 15.35
CA PRO A 152 -8.31 12.67 15.82
C PRO A 152 -7.90 14.13 15.60
N GLU A 153 -6.60 14.38 15.47
CA GLU A 153 -6.02 15.72 15.27
C GLU A 153 -5.82 16.08 13.79
N ALA A 154 -5.84 15.10 12.89
CA ALA A 154 -5.63 15.34 11.47
C ALA A 154 -6.98 15.49 10.78
N LEU A 155 -7.29 16.73 10.37
CA LEU A 155 -8.45 17.09 9.55
C LEU A 155 -8.31 16.53 8.12
N PHE A 156 -8.24 15.21 7.99
CA PHE A 156 -8.39 14.58 6.70
C PHE A 156 -9.86 14.61 6.31
N PRO A 157 -10.19 14.89 5.04
CA PRO A 157 -11.53 14.67 4.53
C PRO A 157 -11.96 13.23 4.86
N GLU A 158 -13.17 13.05 5.39
CA GLU A 158 -13.80 11.72 5.57
C GLU A 158 -13.81 10.92 4.26
N SER A 159 -13.64 11.60 3.13
CA SER A 159 -13.61 11.06 1.79
C SER A 159 -12.27 10.41 1.39
N VAL A 160 -11.18 10.55 2.16
CA VAL A 160 -9.98 9.73 1.91
C VAL A 160 -10.23 8.32 2.45
N ARG A 161 -10.11 7.34 1.55
CA ARG A 161 -10.42 5.94 1.84
C ARG A 161 -9.17 5.08 1.83
N LEU A 162 -9.16 4.14 2.76
CA LEU A 162 -8.22 3.04 2.89
C LEU A 162 -8.98 1.72 2.73
N PRO A 163 -8.33 0.62 2.32
CA PRO A 163 -8.99 -0.67 2.32
C PRO A 163 -9.24 -1.15 3.76
N GLN A 164 -10.32 -1.89 3.97
CA GLN A 164 -10.41 -2.73 5.16
C GLN A 164 -9.32 -3.80 5.14
N ARG A 165 -8.90 -4.27 6.32
CA ARG A 165 -7.83 -5.28 6.45
C ARG A 165 -8.08 -6.51 5.58
N ALA A 166 -9.26 -7.12 5.70
CA ALA A 166 -9.62 -8.31 4.93
C ALA A 166 -9.65 -8.01 3.41
N ALA A 167 -10.27 -6.90 3.01
CA ALA A 167 -10.36 -6.50 1.61
C ALA A 167 -8.97 -6.25 0.97
N MET A 168 -8.02 -5.68 1.72
CA MET A 168 -6.64 -5.52 1.25
C MET A 168 -5.96 -6.86 1.04
N VAL A 169 -6.14 -7.80 1.97
CA VAL A 169 -5.56 -9.14 1.87
C VAL A 169 -6.14 -9.91 0.69
N ASP A 170 -7.46 -9.88 0.54
CA ASP A 170 -8.16 -10.51 -0.59
C ASP A 170 -7.66 -9.94 -1.92
N SER A 171 -7.60 -8.62 -2.04
CA SER A 171 -7.08 -7.94 -3.23
C SER A 171 -5.65 -8.35 -3.58
N ILE A 172 -4.76 -8.44 -2.59
CA ILE A 172 -3.36 -8.86 -2.82
C ILE A 172 -3.30 -10.32 -3.28
N ILE A 173 -4.06 -11.22 -2.66
CA ILE A 173 -4.08 -12.65 -3.00
C ILE A 173 -4.70 -12.85 -4.39
N ASP A 174 -5.85 -12.22 -4.65
CA ASP A 174 -6.53 -12.29 -5.94
C ASP A 174 -5.61 -11.79 -7.06
N SER A 175 -4.91 -10.66 -6.88
CA SER A 175 -3.96 -10.15 -7.86
C SER A 175 -2.67 -10.98 -8.01
N LEU A 176 -2.30 -11.77 -7.00
CA LEU A 176 -1.19 -12.72 -7.13
C LEU A 176 -1.58 -13.98 -7.90
N LEU A 177 -2.82 -14.45 -7.71
CA LEU A 177 -3.32 -15.70 -8.29
C LEU A 177 -3.91 -15.49 -9.69
N ASP A 178 -4.59 -14.37 -9.91
CA ASP A 178 -5.28 -14.02 -11.14
C ASP A 178 -5.08 -12.51 -11.47
N PRO A 179 -3.93 -12.13 -12.04
CA PRO A 179 -3.64 -10.75 -12.36
C PRO A 179 -4.44 -10.29 -13.60
N ASN A 180 -5.42 -9.41 -13.38
CA ASN A 180 -6.24 -8.80 -14.43
C ASN A 180 -5.46 -7.97 -15.45
N SER A 181 -4.19 -7.62 -15.18
CA SER A 181 -3.32 -6.97 -16.16
C SER A 181 -3.04 -7.84 -17.38
N GLY A 182 -3.30 -9.16 -17.31
CA GLY A 182 -2.92 -10.13 -18.34
C GLY A 182 -1.40 -10.36 -18.42
N VAL A 183 -0.63 -9.67 -17.57
CA VAL A 183 0.84 -9.70 -17.52
C VAL A 183 1.27 -9.87 -16.08
N VAL A 184 1.95 -10.99 -15.80
CA VAL A 184 2.61 -11.25 -14.52
C VAL A 184 4.00 -10.63 -14.58
N THR A 185 4.22 -9.57 -13.80
CA THR A 185 5.55 -8.96 -13.68
C THR A 185 6.29 -9.50 -12.47
N ILE A 186 7.60 -9.71 -12.59
CA ILE A 186 8.45 -10.22 -11.50
C ILE A 186 8.46 -9.21 -10.35
N VAL A 187 8.65 -7.94 -10.67
CA VAL A 187 8.69 -6.84 -9.70
C VAL A 187 7.33 -6.64 -9.06
N GLY A 188 6.24 -6.56 -9.84
CA GLY A 188 4.89 -6.41 -9.27
C GLY A 188 4.51 -7.59 -8.36
N SER A 189 4.79 -8.83 -8.78
CA SER A 189 4.58 -10.01 -7.95
C SER A 189 5.42 -9.99 -6.67
N ARG A 190 6.67 -9.50 -6.74
CA ARG A 190 7.55 -9.35 -5.58
C ARG A 190 7.02 -8.30 -4.60
N GLU A 191 6.50 -7.18 -5.09
CA GLU A 191 5.87 -6.15 -4.25
C GLU A 191 4.65 -6.69 -3.52
N LEU A 192 3.72 -7.32 -4.25
CA LEU A 192 2.52 -7.95 -3.65
C LEU A 192 2.88 -8.98 -2.58
N ARG A 193 3.87 -9.86 -2.85
CA ARG A 193 4.36 -10.82 -1.86
C ARG A 193 5.01 -10.15 -0.65
N ARG A 194 5.74 -9.04 -0.85
CA ARG A 194 6.33 -8.26 0.24
C ARG A 194 5.25 -7.68 1.13
N TRP A 195 4.22 -7.06 0.53
CA TRP A 195 3.10 -6.50 1.29
C TRP A 195 2.38 -7.57 2.09
N LEU A 196 2.10 -8.72 1.47
CA LEU A 196 1.50 -9.85 2.18
C LEU A 196 2.38 -10.38 3.31
N ALA A 197 3.70 -10.50 3.08
CA ALA A 197 4.64 -10.91 4.11
C ALA A 197 4.62 -9.94 5.30
N TYR A 198 4.55 -8.63 5.06
CA TYR A 198 4.41 -7.64 6.12
C TYR A 198 3.09 -7.78 6.88
N ILE A 199 1.97 -7.99 6.19
CA ILE A 199 0.68 -8.25 6.85
C ILE A 199 0.78 -9.48 7.75
N ILE A 200 1.42 -10.54 7.28
CA ILE A 200 1.57 -11.77 8.08
C ILE A 200 2.46 -11.49 9.30
N VAL A 201 3.65 -10.92 9.10
CA VAL A 201 4.61 -10.71 10.20
C VAL A 201 4.07 -9.72 11.24
N TYR A 202 3.50 -8.60 10.80
CA TYR A 202 3.12 -7.49 11.68
C TYR A 202 1.62 -7.44 12.03
N GLY A 203 0.76 -8.03 11.23
CA GLY A 203 -0.69 -8.07 11.46
C GLY A 203 -1.20 -9.40 12.02
N ILE A 204 -0.56 -10.52 11.67
CA ILE A 204 -1.01 -11.88 12.09
C ILE A 204 -0.09 -12.43 13.20
N CYS A 205 1.22 -12.28 13.05
CA CYS A 205 2.25 -12.86 13.94
C CYS A 205 2.82 -11.88 14.98
N ARG A 206 2.50 -10.59 14.93
CA ARG A 206 3.04 -9.60 15.88
C ARG A 206 2.71 -9.95 17.34
N ASP A 207 1.51 -10.47 17.56
CA ASP A 207 1.03 -10.90 18.88
C ASP A 207 1.21 -12.41 19.13
N SER A 208 1.74 -13.18 18.16
CA SER A 208 1.99 -14.61 18.36
C SER A 208 3.13 -14.89 19.35
N LYS A 209 3.92 -13.86 19.72
CA LYS A 209 4.89 -13.93 20.82
C LYS A 209 4.25 -13.98 22.22
N ILE A 210 2.94 -13.74 22.33
CA ILE A 210 2.16 -13.87 23.57
C ILE A 210 1.31 -15.16 23.56
N VAL A 211 1.63 -16.13 22.70
CA VAL A 211 0.92 -17.42 22.68
C VAL A 211 1.62 -18.41 23.60
N VAL A 212 1.20 -18.40 24.86
CA VAL A 212 1.52 -19.46 25.85
C VAL A 212 0.63 -20.71 25.65
N ALA A 213 -0.33 -20.70 24.70
CA ALA A 213 -1.16 -21.86 24.41
C ALA A 213 -1.82 -21.74 23.05
N GLU A 214 -1.26 -22.34 21.98
CA GLU A 214 -1.82 -22.77 20.68
C GLU A 214 -3.00 -22.00 20.00
N GLN A 215 -3.41 -20.84 20.50
CA GLN A 215 -4.59 -20.06 20.12
C GLN A 215 -4.10 -18.76 19.50
N LEU A 216 -4.65 -18.42 18.34
CA LEU A 216 -4.38 -17.15 17.67
C LEU A 216 -4.96 -15.99 18.50
N HIS A 217 -4.31 -14.82 18.42
CA HIS A 217 -4.88 -13.58 18.94
C HIS A 217 -6.27 -13.34 18.31
N PRO A 218 -7.28 -12.87 19.06
CA PRO A 218 -8.64 -12.67 18.55
C PRO A 218 -8.70 -11.84 17.27
N ASP A 219 -7.95 -10.74 17.20
CA ASP A 219 -7.90 -9.86 16.02
C ASP A 219 -7.36 -10.59 14.78
N THR A 220 -6.40 -11.50 14.98
CA THR A 220 -5.85 -12.33 13.91
C THR A 220 -6.89 -13.34 13.42
N GLN A 221 -7.63 -13.96 14.34
CA GLN A 221 -8.69 -14.90 14.00
C GLN A 221 -9.85 -14.20 13.28
N GLU A 222 -10.21 -12.99 13.72
CA GLU A 222 -11.22 -12.15 13.08
C GLU A 222 -10.80 -11.80 11.64
N LEU A 223 -9.55 -11.38 11.43
CA LEU A 223 -9.03 -11.11 10.10
C LEU A 223 -9.11 -12.34 9.18
N ILE A 224 -8.64 -13.50 9.63
CA ILE A 224 -8.70 -14.75 8.84
C ILE A 224 -10.15 -15.12 8.51
N ASN A 225 -11.07 -14.93 9.45
CA ASN A 225 -12.49 -15.20 9.24
C ASN A 225 -13.16 -14.18 8.30
N ALA A 226 -12.66 -12.95 8.25
CA ALA A 226 -13.20 -11.90 7.39
C ALA A 226 -12.71 -12.00 5.93
N VAL A 227 -11.55 -12.61 5.69
CA VAL A 227 -11.02 -12.90 4.35
C VAL A 227 -11.91 -13.90 3.61
N LYS A 228 -12.03 -13.75 2.28
CA LYS A 228 -12.78 -14.66 1.40
C LYS A 228 -12.40 -16.12 1.64
N VAL A 229 -13.38 -17.01 1.61
CA VAL A 229 -13.20 -18.43 1.97
C VAL A 229 -12.14 -19.09 1.08
N GLU A 230 -12.12 -18.75 -0.20
CA GLU A 230 -11.16 -19.23 -1.20
C GLU A 230 -9.71 -18.77 -0.95
N ASN A 231 -9.50 -17.65 -0.27
CA ASN A 231 -8.18 -17.06 -0.02
C ASN A 231 -7.57 -17.53 1.32
N ARG A 232 -8.39 -18.05 2.24
CA ARG A 232 -7.92 -18.54 3.56
C ARG A 232 -6.83 -19.60 3.48
N PRO A 233 -6.91 -20.63 2.60
CA PRO A 233 -5.84 -21.62 2.49
C PRO A 233 -4.48 -21.02 2.14
N PHE A 234 -4.46 -19.91 1.38
CA PHE A 234 -3.24 -19.20 1.03
C PHE A 234 -2.59 -18.58 2.27
N LEU A 235 -3.37 -17.93 3.13
CA LEU A 235 -2.89 -17.36 4.40
C LEU A 235 -2.43 -18.43 5.38
N GLU A 236 -3.19 -19.52 5.50
CA GLU A 236 -2.84 -20.64 6.38
C GLU A 236 -1.51 -21.29 5.97
N ALA A 237 -1.32 -21.55 4.67
CA ALA A 237 -0.06 -22.12 4.15
C ALA A 237 1.16 -21.23 4.45
N TRP A 238 0.99 -19.91 4.39
CA TRP A 238 2.04 -18.95 4.72
C TRP A 238 2.32 -18.88 6.22
N LYS A 239 1.30 -19.00 7.09
CA LYS A 239 1.49 -19.09 8.54
C LYS A 239 2.41 -20.26 8.92
N TYR A 240 2.19 -21.44 8.32
CA TYR A 240 3.05 -22.61 8.58
C TYR A 240 4.48 -22.43 8.05
N SER A 241 4.63 -21.70 6.95
CA SER A 241 5.94 -21.39 6.40
C SER A 241 6.70 -20.43 7.31
N ALA A 242 6.04 -19.36 7.78
CA ALA A 242 6.62 -18.35 8.66
C ALA A 242 7.06 -18.92 10.02
N GLY A 243 6.28 -19.82 10.63
CA GLY A 243 6.65 -20.47 11.89
C GLY A 243 7.92 -21.34 11.82
N LYS A 244 8.38 -21.73 10.63
CA LYS A 244 9.67 -22.43 10.46
C LYS A 244 10.87 -21.49 10.43
N TRP A 245 10.69 -20.22 10.08
CA TRP A 245 11.78 -19.23 10.05
C TRP A 245 12.26 -18.84 11.45
N GLU A 246 11.42 -18.99 12.48
CA GLU A 246 11.78 -18.71 13.88
C GLU A 246 12.60 -19.85 14.53
N SER A 247 12.82 -20.95 13.82
CA SER A 247 13.62 -22.10 14.27
C SER A 247 15.00 -22.22 13.60
N CYS A 248 15.48 -21.14 12.96
CA CYS A 248 16.81 -21.05 12.36
C CYS A 248 17.60 -19.86 12.92
#